data_AF-A0AAW1SBP5-F1
#
_entry.id   AF-A0AAW1SBP5-F1
#
_cell.length_a   1.000
_cell.length_b   1.000
_cell.length_c   1.000
_cell.angle_alpha   90.00
_cell.angle_beta   90.00
_cell.angle_gamma   90.00
#
_symmetry.space_group_name_H-M   'P 1'
#
loop_
_entity.id
_entity.type
_entity.pdbx_description
1 polymer ?
#
loop_
_entity_poly.entity_id
_entity_poly.type
_entity_poly.pdbx_seq_one_letter_code
_entity_poly.pdbx_strand_id
1 'polypeptide(L)'
;MFTKPETAVASQHAFCREKQRSRPARASVASSSGEAKPDAKPDALKASVARNPFHMPADKEVLLRQEDARRAAAEEQRGRQAAPPGQQPTITSRIRTAVLREPGTLNSRRFARREVPRDEETAAWVATAAARQPSGRRQEKENMAAFLAKKREIFLLQMGLDTKRAEMAKLEERARQRGAALAQSEAMLEEDAARFNTFLKENDERVQAALRKADAEARGKQEKATEIKRATAALSAVKSELAKLEEQLGECSRCGAFLHRLTPPEWFADLAAARAAAWQEEVASWEAACKALRQQQADAREAEGAARAALASAQTQQAAERANAALRSSSAALRDALAAQDPPRPAELRPQEPSDLQDAMFFQEPRQLLEVFVQAEETNLFLIQAAQEAEEGLEGASAALAAARRRLGDEAAGLQAQVMALEATLARQGNESHNIQEDAAAPAGVQGASAAAVPLEALAARIAAVWARCGGAGDAGVAARSSPLALLAGLEARVEEVVAAAASLPADAVAAVERARERERRQVARAGKLAAQREEHEARVRRALERAAAPVFKKVGKPVMARSRQAGPRRVAAAVVKSDTDAELEAFLARADLL
;
A
#
# COMPACT_ATOMS: atom_id res chain seq x y z
N MET A 1 -19.11 -55.16 12.98
CA MET A 1 -19.21 -56.01 11.78
C MET A 1 -18.33 -55.39 10.70
N PHE A 2 -17.32 -56.18 10.26
CA PHE A 2 -16.47 -56.08 9.06
C PHE A 2 -15.83 -54.71 8.74
N THR A 3 -14.58 -54.39 9.08
CA THR A 3 -13.26 -54.91 8.61
C THR A 3 -13.03 -54.87 7.08
N LYS A 4 -12.19 -53.90 6.66
CA LYS A 4 -11.11 -53.87 5.63
C LYS A 4 -10.85 -55.18 4.82
N PRO A 5 -10.35 -55.14 3.55
CA PRO A 5 -8.94 -54.74 3.30
C PRO A 5 -8.52 -54.18 1.92
N GLU A 6 -7.25 -53.81 1.90
CA GLU A 6 -6.35 -53.37 0.83
C GLU A 6 -6.23 -54.35 -0.35
N THR A 7 -5.77 -53.86 -1.51
CA THR A 7 -4.72 -54.55 -2.30
C THR A 7 -3.99 -53.56 -3.22
N ALA A 8 -2.66 -53.67 -3.18
CA ALA A 8 -1.70 -52.96 -4.00
C ALA A 8 -1.13 -53.89 -5.08
N VAL A 9 -0.77 -53.33 -6.25
CA VAL A 9 0.21 -53.87 -7.23
C VAL A 9 0.78 -52.61 -7.92
N ALA A 10 2.00 -52.09 -7.69
CA ALA A 10 3.37 -52.61 -7.79
C ALA A 10 3.91 -52.78 -9.22
N SER A 11 5.19 -52.38 -9.41
CA SER A 11 6.14 -52.66 -10.52
C SER A 11 6.13 -51.69 -11.75
N GLN A 12 7.21 -51.06 -12.25
CA GLN A 12 8.69 -50.98 -12.03
C GLN A 12 9.19 -49.65 -12.69
N HIS A 13 10.07 -48.79 -12.13
CA HIS A 13 11.56 -48.81 -12.10
C HIS A 13 12.24 -49.41 -13.36
N ALA A 14 13.29 -48.87 -14.01
CA ALA A 14 14.22 -47.76 -13.78
C ALA A 14 15.11 -47.53 -15.04
N PHE A 15 15.63 -46.32 -15.26
CA PHE A 15 17.05 -46.14 -15.62
C PHE A 15 17.57 -44.74 -15.22
N CYS A 16 18.67 -44.75 -14.45
CA CYS A 16 19.56 -43.64 -14.07
C CYS A 16 20.32 -43.09 -15.31
N ARG A 17 21.11 -42.00 -15.38
CA ARG A 17 21.86 -41.08 -14.50
C ARG A 17 22.32 -39.94 -15.45
N GLU A 18 22.56 -38.69 -15.05
CA GLU A 18 23.90 -38.14 -14.71
C GLU A 18 23.68 -36.60 -14.53
N LYS A 19 23.77 -36.01 -13.32
CA LYS A 19 24.81 -35.03 -12.88
C LYS A 19 25.18 -33.95 -13.94
N GLN A 20 25.24 -32.63 -13.70
CA GLN A 20 25.39 -31.78 -12.51
C GLN A 20 25.17 -30.27 -12.85
N ARG A 21 24.64 -29.51 -11.88
CA ARG A 21 24.94 -28.10 -11.47
C ARG A 21 24.67 -26.94 -12.47
N SER A 22 24.22 -25.75 -12.08
CA SER A 22 23.61 -25.15 -10.88
C SER A 22 23.28 -23.68 -11.19
N ARG A 23 22.14 -23.19 -10.67
CA ARG A 23 21.68 -21.78 -10.47
C ARG A 23 22.75 -20.83 -9.86
N PRO A 24 22.50 -19.50 -9.62
CA PRO A 24 21.26 -18.67 -9.67
C PRO A 24 21.43 -17.35 -10.49
N ALA A 25 20.45 -16.51 -10.86
CA ALA A 25 19.30 -15.81 -10.23
C ALA A 25 19.61 -14.52 -9.44
N ARG A 26 18.94 -13.42 -9.88
CA ARG A 26 18.66 -12.09 -9.24
C ARG A 26 19.85 -11.17 -8.90
N ALA A 27 19.73 -9.85 -8.81
CA ALA A 27 18.83 -8.81 -9.33
C ALA A 27 19.41 -7.43 -8.93
N SER A 28 19.07 -6.41 -9.72
CA SER A 28 18.84 -5.00 -9.32
C SER A 28 19.98 -4.10 -8.80
N VAL A 29 19.85 -2.83 -9.20
CA VAL A 29 20.16 -1.57 -8.49
C VAL A 29 21.28 -0.69 -9.09
N ALA A 30 20.78 0.40 -9.69
CA ALA A 30 21.19 1.81 -9.63
C ALA A 30 22.59 2.23 -9.14
N SER A 31 23.18 3.10 -9.97
CA SER A 31 23.71 4.44 -9.67
C SER A 31 24.91 4.64 -8.73
N SER A 32 25.91 5.30 -9.35
CA SER A 32 26.61 6.52 -8.90
C SER A 32 27.98 6.41 -8.22
N SER A 33 28.83 7.37 -8.60
CA SER A 33 30.13 7.79 -8.05
C SER A 33 31.29 6.80 -8.23
N GLY A 34 32.50 7.19 -8.59
CA GLY A 34 33.10 8.49 -8.84
C GLY A 34 34.58 8.28 -9.21
N GLU A 35 35.05 9.14 -10.11
CA GLU A 35 36.42 9.64 -10.29
C GLU A 35 37.64 8.75 -9.95
N ALA A 36 38.39 8.41 -11.00
CA ALA A 36 39.84 8.59 -10.99
C ALA A 36 40.33 8.86 -12.44
N LYS A 37 40.92 10.05 -12.64
CA LYS A 37 41.80 10.45 -13.75
C LYS A 37 43.22 10.59 -13.12
N PRO A 38 44.36 10.66 -13.84
CA PRO A 38 44.50 11.01 -15.26
C PRO A 38 45.65 10.31 -16.06
N ASP A 39 45.73 10.71 -17.34
CA ASP A 39 46.89 10.83 -18.24
C ASP A 39 47.67 9.60 -18.76
N ALA A 40 47.53 9.35 -20.08
CA ALA A 40 48.60 9.55 -21.08
C ALA A 40 48.10 9.26 -22.51
N LYS A 41 48.44 10.14 -23.46
CA LYS A 41 48.37 9.97 -24.93
C LYS A 41 49.81 10.17 -25.46
N PRO A 42 50.19 9.84 -26.71
CA PRO A 42 49.47 9.08 -27.74
C PRO A 42 50.36 8.06 -28.51
N ASP A 43 49.70 7.42 -29.49
CA ASP A 43 50.22 7.03 -30.82
C ASP A 43 50.69 5.61 -31.14
N ALA A 44 50.23 5.25 -32.35
CA ALA A 44 50.71 4.21 -33.25
C ALA A 44 50.47 2.76 -32.82
N LEU A 45 49.33 2.22 -33.24
CA LEU A 45 49.22 0.94 -33.97
C LEU A 45 47.74 0.52 -34.04
N LYS A 46 47.09 0.78 -35.18
CA LYS A 46 46.04 -0.03 -35.82
C LYS A 46 45.43 0.74 -37.00
N ALA A 47 46.24 0.95 -38.03
CA ALA A 47 45.76 1.13 -39.40
C ALA A 47 46.01 -0.19 -40.13
N SER A 48 45.02 -1.09 -40.12
CA SER A 48 44.80 -2.13 -41.15
C SER A 48 43.79 -3.17 -40.64
N VAL A 49 42.53 -2.80 -40.54
CA VAL A 49 41.44 -3.77 -40.70
C VAL A 49 40.53 -3.18 -41.77
N ALA A 50 40.35 -3.93 -42.84
CA ALA A 50 39.66 -3.56 -44.06
C ALA A 50 38.35 -2.82 -43.78
N ARG A 51 38.35 -1.50 -44.00
CA ARG A 51 37.14 -0.68 -44.00
C ARG A 51 36.36 -1.10 -45.23
N ASN A 52 35.28 -1.86 -45.01
CA ASN A 52 34.41 -2.39 -46.03
C ASN A 52 34.06 -1.27 -47.06
N PRO A 53 34.45 -1.43 -48.34
CA PRO A 53 34.28 -0.38 -49.35
C PRO A 53 32.81 -0.06 -49.68
N PHE A 54 31.87 -0.85 -49.14
CA PHE A 54 30.43 -0.65 -49.29
C PHE A 54 29.74 -0.18 -48.01
N HIS A 55 30.48 0.27 -46.99
CA HIS A 55 29.87 0.88 -45.82
C HIS A 55 29.52 2.34 -46.10
N MET A 56 28.22 2.65 -46.23
CA MET A 56 27.76 4.01 -46.44
C MET A 56 28.15 4.86 -45.20
N PRO A 57 28.90 5.97 -45.38
CA PRO A 57 29.23 6.86 -44.28
C PRO A 57 27.97 7.42 -43.63
N ALA A 58 27.98 7.60 -42.31
CA ALA A 58 26.84 8.20 -41.61
C ALA A 58 26.57 9.63 -42.14
N ASP A 59 25.28 10.03 -42.24
CA ASP A 59 24.86 11.31 -42.85
C ASP A 59 25.61 12.54 -42.32
N LYS A 60 26.01 12.51 -41.05
CA LYS A 60 26.81 13.56 -40.42
C LYS A 60 28.22 13.69 -41.03
N GLU A 61 28.87 12.57 -41.38
CA GLU A 61 30.19 12.57 -42.03
C GLU A 61 30.11 13.04 -43.49
N VAL A 62 29.00 12.73 -44.18
CA VAL A 62 28.74 13.20 -45.54
C VAL A 62 28.53 14.71 -45.56
N LEU A 63 27.76 15.23 -44.62
CA LEU A 63 27.53 16.68 -44.49
C LEU A 63 28.81 17.43 -44.17
N LEU A 64 29.62 16.95 -43.22
CA LEU A 64 30.91 17.55 -42.89
C LEU A 64 31.86 17.56 -44.09
N ARG A 65 31.91 16.47 -44.88
CA ARG A 65 32.72 16.45 -46.11
C ARG A 65 32.20 17.39 -47.19
N GLN A 66 30.90 17.59 -47.31
CA GLN A 66 30.34 18.57 -48.23
C GLN A 66 30.65 20.00 -47.78
N GLU A 67 30.61 20.27 -46.48
CA GLU A 67 30.99 21.55 -45.90
C GLU A 67 32.49 21.82 -46.09
N ASP A 68 33.36 20.84 -45.83
CA ASP A 68 34.80 20.95 -46.03
C ASP A 68 35.15 21.14 -47.51
N ALA A 69 34.47 20.44 -48.42
CA ALA A 69 34.63 20.64 -49.86
C ALA A 69 34.17 22.03 -50.31
N ARG A 70 33.08 22.56 -49.73
CA ARG A 70 32.61 23.93 -49.99
C ARG A 70 33.58 24.97 -49.43
N ARG A 71 34.14 24.73 -48.24
CA ARG A 71 35.16 25.59 -47.60
C ARG A 71 36.44 25.62 -48.43
N ALA A 72 36.95 24.46 -48.84
CA ALA A 72 38.13 24.34 -49.70
C ALA A 72 37.93 25.03 -51.06
N ALA A 73 36.75 24.87 -51.69
CA ALA A 73 36.43 25.56 -52.93
C ALA A 73 36.33 27.08 -52.76
N ALA A 74 35.76 27.56 -51.65
CA ALA A 74 35.69 28.98 -51.32
C ALA A 74 37.07 29.58 -51.03
N GLU A 75 37.94 28.82 -50.37
CA GLU A 75 39.32 29.20 -50.07
C GLU A 75 40.20 29.23 -51.32
N GLU A 76 40.01 28.27 -52.24
CA GLU A 76 40.65 28.27 -53.56
C GLU A 76 40.18 29.45 -54.42
N GLN A 77 38.89 29.80 -54.38
CA GLN A 77 38.37 30.98 -55.06
C GLN A 77 38.90 32.29 -54.45
N ARG A 78 39.02 32.37 -53.13
CA ARG A 78 39.65 33.52 -52.44
C ARG A 78 41.14 33.64 -52.76
N GLY A 79 41.88 32.54 -52.79
CA GLY A 79 43.29 32.51 -53.20
C GLY A 79 43.51 32.96 -54.64
N ARG A 80 42.60 32.57 -55.56
CA ARG A 80 42.62 33.05 -56.96
C ARG A 80 42.33 34.55 -57.10
N GLN A 81 41.52 35.12 -56.21
CA GLN A 81 41.20 36.55 -56.19
C GLN A 81 42.26 37.40 -55.47
N ALA A 82 42.99 36.81 -54.51
CA ALA A 82 44.07 37.46 -53.76
C ALA A 82 45.44 37.45 -54.48
N ALA A 83 45.54 36.82 -55.66
CA ALA A 83 46.79 36.74 -56.43
C ALA A 83 47.17 38.08 -57.10
N PRO A 84 48.45 38.49 -57.07
CA PRO A 84 48.91 39.73 -57.72
C PRO A 84 48.62 39.75 -59.23
N PRO A 85 48.46 40.93 -59.84
CA PRO A 85 47.97 41.08 -61.23
C PRO A 85 48.85 40.43 -62.32
N GLY A 86 50.07 39.99 -62.00
CA GLY A 86 50.96 39.27 -62.92
C GLY A 86 50.83 37.75 -62.95
N GLN A 87 50.03 37.14 -62.06
CA GLN A 87 49.90 35.67 -61.95
C GLN A 87 48.46 35.16 -62.10
N GLN A 88 47.58 35.96 -62.70
CA GLN A 88 46.22 35.50 -62.97
C GLN A 88 46.17 34.59 -64.21
N PRO A 89 45.47 33.45 -64.16
CA PRO A 89 45.34 32.55 -65.31
C PRO A 89 44.53 33.21 -66.45
N THR A 90 45.16 33.34 -67.62
CA THR A 90 44.55 33.86 -68.85
C THR A 90 43.44 32.93 -69.34
N ILE A 91 42.47 33.47 -70.10
CA ILE A 91 41.25 32.78 -70.56
C ILE A 91 41.51 31.39 -71.19
N THR A 92 42.66 31.19 -71.83
CA THR A 92 43.11 29.92 -72.41
C THR A 92 43.47 28.83 -71.39
N SER A 93 43.99 29.18 -70.20
CA SER A 93 44.27 28.17 -69.16
C SER A 93 43.00 27.72 -68.44
N ARG A 94 41.98 28.59 -68.34
CA ARG A 94 40.66 28.24 -67.79
C ARG A 94 39.94 27.16 -68.62
N ILE A 95 40.13 27.19 -69.94
CA ILE A 95 39.51 26.23 -70.88
C ILE A 95 40.16 24.84 -70.78
N ARG A 96 41.47 24.76 -70.50
CA ARG A 96 42.21 23.48 -70.46
C ARG A 96 41.86 22.63 -69.25
N THR A 97 41.61 23.24 -68.09
CA THR A 97 41.20 22.54 -66.86
C THR A 97 39.76 22.01 -66.90
N ALA A 98 38.91 22.55 -67.78
CA ALA A 98 37.53 22.07 -67.94
C ALA A 98 37.42 20.77 -68.77
N VAL A 99 38.50 20.35 -69.44
CA VAL A 99 38.51 19.21 -70.39
C VAL A 99 39.00 17.90 -69.76
N LEU A 100 39.55 17.92 -68.53
CA LEU A 100 40.12 16.73 -67.86
C LEU A 100 39.23 16.13 -66.75
N ARG A 101 37.98 16.56 -66.59
CA ARG A 101 37.04 15.96 -65.62
C ARG A 101 35.99 15.14 -66.37
N GLU A 102 36.14 13.82 -66.27
CA GLU A 102 35.28 12.66 -66.63
C GLU A 102 33.94 12.88 -67.38
N PRO A 103 33.59 11.95 -68.31
CA PRO A 103 32.57 12.16 -69.33
C PRO A 103 31.18 11.76 -68.84
N GLY A 104 30.18 12.59 -69.15
CA GLY A 104 28.79 12.19 -68.95
C GLY A 104 27.84 13.37 -68.98
N THR A 105 27.48 13.81 -70.19
CA THR A 105 26.20 14.40 -70.59
C THR A 105 26.40 15.17 -71.90
N LEU A 106 26.19 14.47 -73.01
CA LEU A 106 25.98 15.11 -74.30
C LEU A 106 24.55 15.65 -74.29
N ASN A 107 24.36 16.96 -74.17
CA ASN A 107 23.74 17.70 -75.27
C ASN A 107 23.76 19.21 -75.14
N SER A 108 23.76 19.81 -76.33
CA SER A 108 23.38 21.17 -76.67
C SER A 108 24.41 22.28 -76.42
N ARG A 109 25.36 22.37 -77.36
CA ARG A 109 25.84 23.68 -77.81
C ARG A 109 25.68 23.80 -79.32
N ARG A 110 24.73 24.67 -79.67
CA ARG A 110 24.51 25.27 -80.99
C ARG A 110 25.85 25.72 -81.56
N PHE A 111 26.26 25.11 -82.66
CA PHE A 111 27.23 25.73 -83.55
C PHE A 111 26.52 26.88 -84.25
N ALA A 112 26.84 28.09 -83.82
CA ALA A 112 26.52 29.30 -84.55
C ALA A 112 27.11 29.17 -85.96
N ARG A 113 26.22 29.18 -86.94
CA ARG A 113 26.51 29.31 -88.36
C ARG A 113 27.35 30.58 -88.53
N ARG A 114 28.63 30.45 -88.84
CA ARG A 114 29.46 31.56 -89.32
C ARG A 114 29.02 31.79 -90.76
N GLU A 115 28.15 32.77 -90.96
CA GLU A 115 27.86 33.30 -92.29
C GLU A 115 29.15 33.86 -92.87
N VAL A 116 29.53 33.34 -94.03
CA VAL A 116 30.58 33.92 -94.86
C VAL A 116 29.89 34.98 -95.72
N PRO A 117 30.37 36.24 -95.73
CA PRO A 117 29.82 37.29 -96.58
C PRO A 117 29.90 36.85 -98.04
N ARG A 118 28.76 36.88 -98.73
CA ARG A 118 28.70 36.71 -100.18
C ARG A 118 28.95 38.09 -100.78
N ASP A 119 30.12 38.29 -101.35
CA ASP A 119 30.48 39.50 -102.07
C ASP A 119 29.41 39.82 -103.13
N GLU A 120 28.78 40.99 -102.99
CA GLU A 120 27.76 41.54 -103.88
C GLU A 120 28.34 42.17 -105.17
N GLU A 121 29.57 41.80 -105.58
CA GLU A 121 30.25 42.47 -106.70
C GLU A 121 30.17 41.73 -108.05
N THR A 122 29.53 40.56 -108.15
CA THR A 122 29.45 39.81 -109.42
C THR A 122 28.08 39.76 -110.08
N ALA A 123 27.08 40.47 -109.56
CA ALA A 123 25.74 40.56 -110.17
C ALA A 123 25.57 41.77 -111.13
N ALA A 124 26.48 42.75 -111.11
CA ALA A 124 26.43 43.94 -111.96
C ALA A 124 27.20 43.82 -113.29
N TRP A 125 27.92 42.72 -113.53
CA TRP A 125 28.66 42.48 -114.79
C TRP A 125 27.96 41.54 -115.77
N VAL A 126 26.96 40.78 -115.31
CA VAL A 126 26.25 39.78 -116.14
C VAL A 126 24.95 40.33 -116.75
N ALA A 127 24.43 41.46 -116.26
CA ALA A 127 23.28 42.15 -116.86
C ALA A 127 23.65 43.12 -118.01
N THR A 128 24.91 43.56 -118.10
CA THR A 128 25.38 44.53 -119.11
C THR A 128 25.96 43.88 -120.38
N ALA A 129 26.00 42.54 -120.43
CA ALA A 129 26.45 41.77 -121.59
C ALA A 129 25.30 41.25 -122.48
N ALA A 130 24.04 41.34 -122.03
CA ALA A 130 22.86 40.91 -122.80
C ALA A 130 22.24 42.03 -123.67
N ALA A 131 22.75 43.27 -123.60
CA ALA A 131 22.20 44.46 -124.28
C ALA A 131 23.14 45.08 -125.35
N ARG A 132 24.09 44.30 -125.90
CA ARG A 132 24.98 44.75 -126.98
C ARG A 132 24.86 43.80 -128.19
N GLN A 133 23.80 43.97 -128.97
CA GLN A 133 23.80 43.48 -130.35
C GLN A 133 24.65 44.43 -131.21
N PRO A 134 25.74 43.99 -131.85
CA PRO A 134 26.28 44.72 -132.99
C PRO A 134 25.38 44.47 -134.20
N SER A 135 24.60 45.50 -134.55
CA SER A 135 24.12 45.70 -135.91
C SER A 135 25.33 45.83 -136.86
N GLY A 136 25.26 45.19 -138.02
CA GLY A 136 26.26 45.33 -139.09
C GLY A 136 27.29 44.22 -139.18
N ARG A 137 26.90 43.04 -139.69
CA ARG A 137 27.87 42.11 -140.29
C ARG A 137 28.33 42.67 -141.62
N ARG A 138 29.47 43.35 -141.59
CA ARG A 138 30.35 43.61 -142.73
C ARG A 138 30.59 42.26 -143.42
N GLN A 139 30.08 42.09 -144.65
CA GLN A 139 30.37 40.91 -145.47
C GLN A 139 31.81 40.99 -145.97
N GLU A 140 32.75 40.68 -145.09
CA GLU A 140 34.05 40.19 -145.52
C GLU A 140 33.85 38.70 -145.80
N LYS A 141 34.23 38.26 -147.00
CA LYS A 141 34.10 36.88 -147.46
C LYS A 141 35.00 35.99 -146.60
N GLU A 142 34.49 35.56 -145.45
CA GLU A 142 35.14 34.53 -144.64
C GLU A 142 35.22 33.26 -145.48
N ASN A 143 36.44 32.75 -145.63
CA ASN A 143 36.74 31.50 -146.33
C ASN A 143 35.84 30.38 -145.75
N MET A 144 35.21 29.54 -146.59
CA MET A 144 34.27 28.48 -146.16
C MET A 144 34.81 27.65 -144.96
N ALA A 145 36.13 27.48 -144.90
CA ALA A 145 36.85 26.85 -143.80
C ALA A 145 36.65 27.53 -142.43
N ALA A 146 36.63 28.87 -142.36
CA ALA A 146 36.47 29.62 -141.11
C ALA A 146 35.04 29.53 -140.55
N PHE A 147 34.01 29.53 -141.42
CA PHE A 147 32.63 29.31 -141.00
C PHE A 147 32.41 27.88 -140.49
N LEU A 148 32.99 26.89 -141.17
CA LEU A 148 32.99 25.51 -140.71
C LEU A 148 33.76 25.36 -139.39
N ALA A 149 34.87 26.09 -139.18
CA ALA A 149 35.62 26.10 -137.93
C ALA A 149 34.81 26.70 -136.77
N LYS A 150 34.17 27.87 -136.95
CA LYS A 150 33.28 28.47 -135.93
C LYS A 150 32.08 27.59 -135.61
N LYS A 151 31.46 26.96 -136.62
CA LYS A 151 30.38 25.99 -136.38
C LYS A 151 30.88 24.78 -135.58
N ARG A 152 32.03 24.22 -135.92
CA ARG A 152 32.65 23.13 -135.15
C ARG A 152 32.96 23.56 -133.73
N GLU A 153 33.48 24.76 -133.51
CA GLU A 153 33.76 25.32 -132.19
C GLU A 153 32.47 25.49 -131.36
N ILE A 154 31.41 26.03 -131.95
CA ILE A 154 30.08 26.13 -131.32
C ILE A 154 29.53 24.74 -130.98
N PHE A 155 29.64 23.76 -131.87
CA PHE A 155 29.21 22.38 -131.60
C PHE A 155 30.03 21.71 -130.50
N LEU A 156 31.34 21.94 -130.43
CA LEU A 156 32.20 21.42 -129.36
C LEU A 156 31.89 22.07 -128.02
N LEU A 157 31.64 23.38 -127.98
CA LEU A 157 31.19 24.09 -126.78
C LEU A 157 29.80 23.60 -126.35
N GLN A 158 28.89 23.39 -127.30
CA GLN A 158 27.56 22.84 -127.04
C GLN A 158 27.65 21.42 -126.45
N MET A 159 28.43 20.53 -127.08
CA MET A 159 28.71 19.21 -126.52
C MET A 159 29.37 19.28 -125.13
N GLY A 160 30.30 20.21 -124.92
CA GLY A 160 30.96 20.44 -123.63
C GLY A 160 30.00 20.94 -122.54
N LEU A 161 29.03 21.78 -122.90
CA LEU A 161 27.98 22.23 -121.98
C LEU A 161 26.95 21.14 -121.71
N ASP A 162 26.56 20.37 -122.71
CA ASP A 162 25.58 19.29 -122.55
C ASP A 162 26.17 18.12 -121.75
N THR A 163 27.45 17.80 -121.94
CA THR A 163 28.16 16.84 -121.08
C THR A 163 28.27 17.33 -119.64
N LYS A 164 28.61 18.60 -119.41
CA LYS A 164 28.62 19.21 -118.06
C LYS A 164 27.23 19.26 -117.44
N ARG A 165 26.18 19.57 -118.20
CA ARG A 165 24.78 19.57 -117.73
C ARG A 165 24.33 18.16 -117.34
N ALA A 166 24.67 17.15 -118.14
CA ALA A 166 24.39 15.76 -117.82
C ALA A 166 25.17 15.29 -116.58
N GLU A 167 26.42 15.71 -116.42
CA GLU A 167 27.21 15.43 -115.22
C GLU A 167 26.65 16.14 -113.97
N MET A 168 26.29 17.42 -114.08
CA MET A 168 25.62 18.16 -113.01
C MET A 168 24.30 17.51 -112.62
N ALA A 169 23.46 17.13 -113.57
CA ALA A 169 22.21 16.42 -113.29
C ALA A 169 22.45 15.07 -112.58
N LYS A 170 23.49 14.33 -112.96
CA LYS A 170 23.89 13.08 -112.30
C LYS A 170 24.38 13.31 -110.86
N LEU A 171 25.13 14.39 -110.62
CA LEU A 171 25.59 14.76 -109.28
C LEU A 171 24.44 15.29 -108.42
N GLU A 172 23.54 16.08 -108.97
CA GLU A 172 22.31 16.54 -108.31
C GLU A 172 21.42 15.38 -107.92
N GLU A 173 21.25 14.39 -108.80
CA GLU A 173 20.45 13.19 -108.49
C GLU A 173 21.08 12.37 -107.37
N ARG A 174 22.41 12.17 -107.39
CA ARG A 174 23.14 11.55 -106.27
C ARG A 174 23.04 12.37 -104.98
N ALA A 175 23.04 13.70 -105.08
CA ALA A 175 22.89 14.60 -103.93
C ALA A 175 21.46 14.55 -103.37
N ARG A 176 20.43 14.47 -104.23
CA ARG A 176 19.03 14.29 -103.82
C ARG A 176 18.83 12.94 -103.14
N GLN A 177 19.38 11.86 -103.70
CA GLN A 177 19.29 10.53 -103.10
C GLN A 177 19.97 10.49 -101.73
N ARG A 178 21.17 11.08 -101.60
CA ARG A 178 21.86 11.21 -100.30
C ARG A 178 21.09 12.11 -99.33
N GLY A 179 20.55 13.24 -99.81
CA GLY A 179 19.74 14.14 -99.01
C GLY A 179 18.46 13.48 -98.50
N ALA A 180 17.77 12.71 -99.35
CA ALA A 180 16.57 11.95 -98.98
C ALA A 180 16.91 10.82 -98.00
N ALA A 181 18.02 10.10 -98.20
CA ALA A 181 18.48 9.07 -97.26
C ALA A 181 18.84 9.67 -95.89
N LEU A 182 19.51 10.83 -95.88
CA LEU A 182 19.81 11.57 -94.65
C LEU A 182 18.53 12.02 -93.96
N ALA A 183 17.59 12.63 -94.69
CA ALA A 183 16.31 13.07 -94.14
C ALA A 183 15.49 11.90 -93.55
N GLN A 184 15.50 10.72 -94.20
CA GLN A 184 14.88 9.51 -93.66
C GLN A 184 15.58 9.05 -92.37
N SER A 185 16.91 9.08 -92.32
CA SER A 185 17.64 8.73 -91.10
C SER A 185 17.43 9.73 -89.96
N GLU A 186 17.34 11.04 -90.27
CA GLU A 186 17.01 12.09 -89.31
C GLU A 186 15.60 11.90 -88.75
N ALA A 187 14.61 11.65 -89.62
CA ALA A 187 13.24 11.38 -89.19
C ALA A 187 13.15 10.12 -88.29
N MET A 188 13.86 9.04 -88.62
CA MET A 188 13.91 7.85 -87.77
C MET A 188 14.54 8.15 -86.40
N LEU A 189 15.60 8.95 -86.36
CA LEU A 189 16.24 9.36 -85.10
C LEU A 189 15.33 10.29 -84.28
N GLU A 190 14.56 11.16 -84.92
CA GLU A 190 13.57 12.01 -84.26
C GLU A 190 12.42 11.17 -83.67
N GLU A 191 11.92 10.18 -84.41
CA GLU A 191 10.93 9.23 -83.90
C GLU A 191 11.46 8.42 -82.71
N ASP A 192 12.69 7.92 -82.79
CA ASP A 192 13.31 7.19 -81.69
C ASP A 192 13.53 8.10 -80.47
N ALA A 193 13.99 9.34 -80.66
CA ALA A 193 14.10 10.32 -79.58
C ALA A 193 12.75 10.64 -78.95
N ALA A 194 11.67 10.74 -79.74
CA ALA A 194 10.32 10.91 -79.22
C ALA A 194 9.88 9.69 -78.38
N ARG A 195 10.13 8.47 -78.87
CA ARG A 195 9.84 7.22 -78.17
C ARG A 195 10.65 7.08 -76.86
N PHE A 196 11.90 7.52 -76.86
CA PHE A 196 12.72 7.55 -75.63
C PHE A 196 12.16 8.55 -74.62
N ASN A 197 11.74 9.75 -75.06
CA ASN A 197 11.14 10.73 -74.18
C ASN A 197 9.79 10.25 -73.60
N THR A 198 8.97 9.56 -74.38
CA THR A 198 7.74 8.95 -73.85
C THR A 198 8.06 7.83 -72.88
N PHE A 199 9.06 6.99 -73.16
CA PHE A 199 9.52 5.95 -72.25
C PHE A 199 10.02 6.52 -70.91
N LEU A 200 10.80 7.60 -70.93
CA LEU A 200 11.27 8.25 -69.71
C LEU A 200 10.11 8.83 -68.90
N LYS A 201 9.14 9.50 -69.55
CA LYS A 201 7.94 10.01 -68.87
C LYS A 201 7.13 8.89 -68.24
N GLU A 202 6.88 7.80 -68.96
CA GLU A 202 6.18 6.63 -68.42
C GLU A 202 6.95 5.97 -67.28
N ASN A 203 8.28 5.91 -67.36
CA ASN A 203 9.11 5.37 -66.29
C ASN A 203 9.05 6.24 -65.04
N ASP A 204 9.21 7.55 -65.20
CA ASP A 204 9.10 8.52 -64.11
C ASP A 204 7.70 8.46 -63.49
N GLU A 205 6.63 8.41 -64.30
CA GLU A 205 5.25 8.24 -63.81
C GLU A 205 5.07 6.93 -63.05
N ARG A 206 5.65 5.81 -63.52
CA ARG A 206 5.61 4.52 -62.83
C ARG A 206 6.38 4.57 -61.50
N VAL A 207 7.55 5.21 -61.46
CA VAL A 207 8.33 5.40 -60.22
C VAL A 207 7.56 6.28 -59.24
N GLN A 208 6.99 7.40 -59.70
CA GLN A 208 6.17 8.28 -58.85
C GLN A 208 4.90 7.59 -58.34
N ALA A 209 4.25 6.77 -59.18
CA ALA A 209 3.12 5.96 -58.77
C ALA A 209 3.53 4.91 -57.72
N ALA A 210 4.68 4.27 -57.87
CA ALA A 210 5.21 3.33 -56.89
C ALA A 210 5.53 4.02 -55.55
N LEU A 211 6.15 5.21 -55.57
CA LEU A 211 6.42 6.00 -54.37
C LEU A 211 5.13 6.41 -53.66
N ARG A 212 4.13 6.92 -54.41
CA ARG A 212 2.84 7.28 -53.82
C ARG A 212 2.13 6.08 -53.19
N LYS A 213 2.21 4.89 -53.82
CA LYS A 213 1.67 3.66 -53.23
C LYS A 213 2.40 3.28 -51.94
N ALA A 214 3.73 3.32 -51.94
CA ALA A 214 4.53 3.06 -50.75
C ALA A 214 4.23 4.06 -49.61
N ASP A 215 4.11 5.35 -49.92
CA ASP A 215 3.74 6.39 -48.95
C ASP A 215 2.33 6.20 -48.41
N ALA A 216 1.36 5.81 -49.26
CA ALA A 216 0.00 5.52 -48.84
C ALA A 216 -0.06 4.31 -47.90
N GLU A 217 0.67 3.22 -48.21
CA GLU A 217 0.78 2.05 -47.34
C GLU A 217 1.50 2.38 -46.02
N ALA A 218 2.55 3.20 -46.05
CA ALA A 218 3.25 3.67 -44.86
C ALA A 218 2.35 4.54 -43.97
N ARG A 219 1.54 5.43 -44.56
CA ARG A 219 0.53 6.22 -43.85
C ARG A 219 -0.54 5.34 -43.22
N GLY A 220 -1.09 4.38 -43.98
CA GLY A 220 -2.06 3.42 -43.44
C GLY A 220 -1.51 2.62 -42.27
N LYS A 221 -0.25 2.14 -42.37
CA LYS A 221 0.44 1.47 -41.26
C LYS A 221 0.58 2.38 -40.04
N GLN A 222 0.96 3.65 -40.23
CA GLN A 222 1.12 4.61 -39.14
C GLN A 222 -0.22 4.93 -38.47
N GLU A 223 -1.29 5.14 -39.23
CA GLU A 223 -2.65 5.32 -38.72
C GLU A 223 -3.07 4.13 -37.87
N LYS A 224 -2.92 2.90 -38.38
CA LYS A 224 -3.21 1.68 -37.60
C LYS A 224 -2.34 1.54 -36.36
N ALA A 225 -1.06 1.92 -36.42
CA ALA A 225 -0.20 1.93 -35.23
C ALA A 225 -0.70 2.93 -34.17
N THR A 226 -1.21 4.09 -34.58
CA THR A 226 -1.81 5.06 -33.64
C THR A 226 -3.16 4.60 -33.09
N GLU A 227 -4.00 3.95 -33.91
CA GLU A 227 -5.25 3.32 -33.47
C GLU A 227 -4.98 2.23 -32.44
N ILE A 228 -4.00 1.34 -32.70
CA ILE A 228 -3.58 0.30 -31.75
C ILE A 228 -3.11 0.95 -30.45
N LYS A 229 -2.25 1.98 -30.51
CA LYS A 229 -1.81 2.69 -29.30
C LYS A 229 -2.99 3.25 -28.51
N ARG A 230 -3.94 3.89 -29.18
CA ARG A 230 -5.16 4.44 -28.55
C ARG A 230 -6.02 3.33 -27.92
N ALA A 231 -6.23 2.22 -28.63
CA ALA A 231 -6.97 1.07 -28.13
C ALA A 231 -6.27 0.42 -26.93
N THR A 232 -4.94 0.28 -26.96
CA THR A 232 -4.17 -0.26 -25.83
C THR A 232 -4.22 0.64 -24.60
N ALA A 233 -4.20 1.97 -24.79
CA ALA A 233 -4.36 2.92 -23.70
C ALA A 233 -5.77 2.83 -23.09
N ALA A 234 -6.82 2.80 -23.92
CA ALA A 234 -8.19 2.61 -23.46
C ALA A 234 -8.37 1.27 -22.71
N LEU A 235 -7.79 0.18 -23.24
CA LEU A 235 -7.80 -1.12 -22.58
C LEU A 235 -7.11 -1.06 -21.20
N SER A 236 -5.99 -0.35 -21.08
CA SER A 236 -5.31 -0.19 -19.79
C SER A 236 -6.12 0.64 -18.80
N ALA A 237 -6.82 1.68 -19.26
CA ALA A 237 -7.70 2.49 -18.43
C ALA A 237 -8.87 1.66 -17.90
N VAL A 238 -9.60 0.96 -18.78
CA VAL A 238 -10.71 0.08 -18.41
C VAL A 238 -10.25 -1.03 -17.47
N LYS A 239 -9.08 -1.64 -17.70
CA LYS A 239 -8.52 -2.64 -16.78
C LYS A 239 -8.22 -2.06 -15.40
N SER A 240 -7.73 -0.83 -15.33
CA SER A 240 -7.47 -0.17 -14.04
C SER A 240 -8.76 0.21 -13.32
N GLU A 241 -9.81 0.60 -14.04
CA GLU A 241 -11.15 0.84 -13.49
C GLU A 241 -11.80 -0.45 -13.02
N LEU A 242 -11.70 -1.52 -13.81
CA LEU A 242 -12.19 -2.84 -13.43
C LEU A 242 -11.52 -3.31 -12.13
N ALA A 243 -10.19 -3.20 -12.02
CA ALA A 243 -9.48 -3.59 -10.80
C ALA A 243 -9.92 -2.77 -9.57
N LYS A 244 -10.16 -1.46 -9.73
CA LYS A 244 -10.69 -0.62 -8.65
C LYS A 244 -12.10 -1.04 -8.24
N LEU A 245 -12.97 -1.31 -9.21
CA LEU A 245 -14.33 -1.76 -8.96
C LEU A 245 -14.37 -3.16 -8.34
N GLU A 246 -13.46 -4.06 -8.75
CA GLU A 246 -13.30 -5.39 -8.13
C GLU A 246 -12.82 -5.29 -6.68
N GLU A 247 -11.90 -4.38 -6.37
CA GLU A 247 -11.47 -4.11 -5.00
C GLU A 247 -12.61 -3.54 -4.14
N GLN A 248 -13.34 -2.55 -4.67
CA GLN A 248 -14.53 -1.99 -4.02
C GLN A 248 -15.62 -3.05 -3.83
N LEU A 249 -15.86 -3.92 -4.81
CA LEU A 249 -16.78 -5.05 -4.67
C LEU A 249 -16.28 -6.04 -3.61
N GLY A 250 -14.98 -6.28 -3.55
CA GLY A 250 -14.33 -7.07 -2.50
C GLY A 250 -14.49 -6.48 -1.10
N GLU A 251 -14.46 -5.15 -0.96
CA GLU A 251 -14.78 -4.44 0.28
C GLU A 251 -16.26 -4.54 0.63
N CYS A 252 -17.15 -4.21 -0.31
CA CYS A 252 -18.60 -4.29 -0.11
C CYS A 252 -19.06 -5.72 0.21
N SER A 253 -18.47 -6.75 -0.40
CA SER A 253 -18.79 -8.15 -0.09
C SER A 253 -18.29 -8.57 1.29
N ARG A 254 -17.11 -8.10 1.72
CA ARG A 254 -16.63 -8.29 3.10
C ARG A 254 -17.54 -7.59 4.11
N CYS A 255 -17.93 -6.35 3.84
CA CYS A 255 -18.89 -5.61 4.66
C CYS A 255 -20.25 -6.31 4.68
N GLY A 256 -20.75 -6.78 3.53
CA GLY A 256 -21.99 -7.54 3.43
C GLY A 256 -21.93 -8.83 4.22
N ALA A 257 -20.86 -9.63 4.08
CA ALA A 257 -20.66 -10.85 4.86
C ALA A 257 -20.57 -10.57 6.37
N PHE A 258 -19.97 -9.44 6.77
CA PHE A 258 -19.94 -9.00 8.15
C PHE A 258 -21.36 -8.64 8.65
N LEU A 259 -22.12 -7.86 7.88
CA LEU A 259 -23.51 -7.53 8.21
C LEU A 259 -24.37 -8.79 8.31
N HIS A 260 -24.23 -9.75 7.40
CA HIS A 260 -24.95 -11.03 7.48
C HIS A 260 -24.65 -11.82 8.76
N ARG A 261 -23.46 -11.67 9.35
CA ARG A 261 -23.11 -12.31 10.63
C ARG A 261 -23.72 -11.59 11.84
N LEU A 262 -23.91 -10.28 11.73
CA LEU A 262 -24.54 -9.47 12.79
C LEU A 262 -26.07 -9.54 12.72
N THR A 263 -26.63 -9.71 11.52
CA THR A 263 -28.07 -9.83 11.33
C THR A 263 -28.59 -11.12 11.99
N PRO A 264 -29.64 -11.04 12.82
CA PRO A 264 -30.24 -12.22 13.43
C PRO A 264 -30.72 -13.24 12.38
N PRO A 265 -30.57 -14.56 12.64
CA PRO A 265 -30.99 -15.60 11.71
C PRO A 265 -32.51 -15.61 11.46
N GLU A 266 -33.30 -15.21 12.46
CA GLU A 266 -34.76 -15.07 12.38
C GLU A 266 -35.17 -14.14 11.25
N TRP A 267 -34.43 -13.04 11.04
CA TRP A 267 -34.74 -12.09 9.96
C TRP A 267 -34.55 -12.71 8.57
N PHE A 268 -33.54 -13.58 8.39
CA PHE A 268 -33.37 -14.32 7.14
C PHE A 268 -34.49 -15.35 6.93
N ALA A 269 -34.98 -15.97 8.01
CA ALA A 269 -36.09 -16.91 7.95
C ALA A 269 -37.39 -16.21 7.55
N ASP A 270 -37.67 -15.04 8.13
CA ASP A 270 -38.83 -14.21 7.79
C ASP A 270 -38.78 -13.76 6.32
N LEU A 271 -37.60 -13.33 5.85
CA LEU A 271 -37.39 -12.95 4.46
C LEU A 271 -37.58 -14.14 3.50
N ALA A 272 -37.07 -15.32 3.86
CA ALA A 272 -37.26 -16.54 3.08
C ALA A 272 -38.73 -16.98 3.05
N ALA A 273 -39.45 -16.85 4.17
CA ALA A 273 -40.87 -17.14 4.25
C ALA A 273 -41.70 -16.17 3.40
N ALA A 274 -41.38 -14.87 3.42
CA ALA A 274 -42.01 -13.87 2.57
C ALA A 274 -41.77 -14.16 1.08
N ARG A 275 -40.53 -14.52 0.69
CA ARG A 275 -40.21 -14.95 -0.69
C ARG A 275 -40.98 -16.20 -1.09
N ALA A 276 -41.08 -17.18 -0.20
CA ALA A 276 -41.84 -18.40 -0.45
C ALA A 276 -43.34 -18.12 -0.61
N ALA A 277 -43.91 -17.21 0.18
CA ALA A 277 -45.30 -16.78 0.06
C ALA A 277 -45.57 -16.06 -1.28
N ALA A 278 -44.72 -15.10 -1.66
CA ALA A 278 -44.84 -14.42 -2.96
C ALA A 278 -44.73 -15.40 -4.14
N TRP A 279 -43.81 -16.37 -4.06
CA TRP A 279 -43.72 -17.44 -5.05
C TRP A 279 -44.98 -18.30 -5.10
N GLN A 280 -45.55 -18.66 -3.95
CA GLN A 280 -46.79 -19.41 -3.89
C GLN A 280 -47.96 -18.64 -4.51
N GLU A 281 -48.04 -17.33 -4.30
CA GLU A 281 -49.04 -16.47 -4.93
C GLU A 281 -48.87 -16.41 -6.45
N GLU A 282 -47.64 -16.24 -6.93
CA GLU A 282 -47.33 -16.22 -8.37
C GLU A 282 -47.71 -17.57 -9.02
N VAL A 283 -47.31 -18.69 -8.41
CA VAL A 283 -47.67 -20.03 -8.88
C VAL A 283 -49.19 -20.23 -8.83
N ALA A 284 -49.86 -19.82 -7.76
CA ALA A 284 -51.31 -19.92 -7.65
C ALA A 284 -52.03 -19.08 -8.72
N SER A 285 -51.52 -17.89 -9.03
CA SER A 285 -52.05 -17.03 -10.09
C SER A 285 -51.87 -17.65 -11.48
N TRP A 286 -50.71 -18.28 -11.73
CA TRP A 286 -50.44 -19.03 -12.95
C TRP A 286 -51.34 -20.26 -13.07
N GLU A 287 -51.51 -21.02 -11.99
CA GLU A 287 -52.42 -22.16 -11.95
C GLU A 287 -53.87 -21.74 -12.20
N ALA A 288 -54.30 -20.61 -11.63
CA ALA A 288 -55.62 -20.03 -11.86
C ALA A 288 -55.79 -19.60 -13.32
N ALA A 289 -54.77 -18.97 -13.93
CA ALA A 289 -54.79 -18.60 -15.35
C ALA A 289 -54.87 -19.84 -16.27
N CYS A 290 -54.10 -20.89 -15.98
CA CYS A 290 -54.19 -22.16 -16.71
C CYS A 290 -55.58 -22.80 -16.57
N LYS A 291 -56.16 -22.80 -15.36
CA LYS A 291 -57.51 -23.32 -15.12
C LYS A 291 -58.57 -22.51 -15.86
N ALA A 292 -58.47 -21.18 -15.86
CA ALA A 292 -59.37 -20.30 -16.58
C ALA A 292 -59.32 -20.54 -18.09
N LEU A 293 -58.12 -20.74 -18.65
CA LEU A 293 -57.97 -21.07 -20.07
C LEU A 293 -58.61 -22.42 -20.42
N ARG A 294 -58.41 -23.45 -19.59
CA ARG A 294 -59.06 -24.76 -19.76
C ARG A 294 -60.58 -24.67 -19.66
N GLN A 295 -61.10 -23.83 -18.77
CA GLN A 295 -62.53 -23.58 -18.65
C GLN A 295 -63.06 -22.88 -19.91
N GLN A 296 -62.39 -21.83 -20.41
CA GLN A 296 -62.76 -21.18 -21.67
C GLN A 296 -62.77 -22.15 -22.86
N GLN A 297 -61.80 -23.07 -22.92
CA GLN A 297 -61.78 -24.12 -23.93
C GLN A 297 -62.95 -25.11 -23.78
N ALA A 298 -63.32 -25.48 -22.55
CA ALA A 298 -64.47 -26.34 -22.29
C ALA A 298 -65.80 -25.64 -22.64
N ASP A 299 -66.00 -24.41 -22.16
CA ASP A 299 -67.20 -23.60 -22.43
C ASP A 299 -67.36 -23.35 -23.93
N ALA A 300 -66.26 -23.11 -24.67
CA ALA A 300 -66.30 -22.96 -26.12
C ALA A 300 -66.67 -24.27 -26.84
N ARG A 301 -66.24 -25.44 -26.33
CA ARG A 301 -66.65 -26.76 -26.87
C ARG A 301 -68.13 -27.03 -26.60
N GLU A 302 -68.61 -26.69 -25.41
CA GLU A 302 -70.02 -26.83 -25.04
C GLU A 302 -70.91 -25.89 -25.85
N ALA A 303 -70.51 -24.62 -26.04
CA ALA A 303 -71.24 -23.65 -26.85
C ALA A 303 -71.32 -24.07 -28.32
N GLU A 304 -70.24 -24.63 -28.87
CA GLU A 304 -70.22 -25.19 -30.23
C GLU A 304 -71.10 -26.44 -30.34
N GLY A 305 -71.02 -27.35 -29.37
CA GLY A 305 -71.90 -28.52 -29.28
C GLY A 305 -73.39 -28.15 -29.16
N ALA A 306 -73.72 -27.14 -28.36
CA ALA A 306 -75.07 -26.62 -28.21
C ALA A 306 -75.57 -25.95 -29.49
N ALA A 307 -74.75 -25.17 -30.18
CA ALA A 307 -75.10 -24.57 -31.46
C ALA A 307 -75.31 -25.65 -32.56
N ARG A 308 -74.52 -26.72 -32.55
CA ARG A 308 -74.71 -27.90 -33.42
C ARG A 308 -76.02 -28.62 -33.12
N ALA A 309 -76.32 -28.85 -31.84
CA ALA A 309 -77.56 -29.49 -31.42
C ALA A 309 -78.79 -28.64 -31.78
N ALA A 310 -78.73 -27.32 -31.57
CA ALA A 310 -79.78 -26.38 -31.94
C ALA A 310 -80.05 -26.35 -33.46
N LEU A 311 -78.98 -26.46 -34.27
CA LEU A 311 -79.10 -26.60 -35.71
C LEU A 311 -79.78 -27.92 -36.10
N ALA A 312 -79.42 -29.02 -35.44
CA ALA A 312 -80.02 -30.33 -35.68
C ALA A 312 -81.50 -30.41 -35.28
N SER A 313 -81.93 -29.67 -34.25
CA SER A 313 -83.32 -29.62 -33.78
C SER A 313 -84.18 -28.53 -34.44
N ALA A 314 -83.65 -27.75 -35.38
CA ALA A 314 -84.35 -26.62 -35.98
C ALA A 314 -85.47 -27.07 -36.93
N GLN A 315 -86.71 -26.62 -36.67
CA GLN A 315 -87.89 -26.99 -37.47
C GLN A 315 -88.27 -25.95 -38.55
N THR A 316 -87.72 -24.73 -38.49
CA THR A 316 -88.03 -23.65 -39.44
C THR A 316 -86.76 -23.09 -40.09
N GLN A 317 -86.88 -22.56 -41.31
CA GLN A 317 -85.73 -21.99 -42.06
C GLN A 317 -85.05 -20.85 -41.29
N GLN A 318 -85.83 -19.93 -40.71
CA GLN A 318 -85.27 -18.83 -39.90
C GLN A 318 -84.55 -19.33 -38.63
N ALA A 319 -85.04 -20.41 -38.00
CA ALA A 319 -84.36 -21.01 -36.85
C ALA A 319 -83.04 -21.68 -37.27
N ALA A 320 -83.01 -22.37 -38.42
CA ALA A 320 -81.81 -22.99 -38.96
C ALA A 320 -80.73 -21.96 -39.37
N GLU A 321 -81.12 -20.81 -39.92
CA GLU A 321 -80.18 -19.73 -40.27
C GLU A 321 -79.55 -19.09 -39.02
N ARG A 322 -80.34 -18.84 -37.97
CA ARG A 322 -79.84 -18.33 -36.68
C ARG A 322 -78.91 -19.33 -36.00
N ALA A 323 -79.27 -20.62 -36.01
CA ALA A 323 -78.44 -21.69 -35.46
C ALA A 323 -77.13 -21.87 -36.26
N ASN A 324 -77.16 -21.74 -37.58
CA ASN A 324 -75.96 -21.75 -38.42
C ASN A 324 -75.05 -20.55 -38.16
N ALA A 325 -75.60 -19.35 -37.98
CA ALA A 325 -74.81 -18.18 -37.61
C ALA A 325 -74.16 -18.35 -36.23
N ALA A 326 -74.91 -18.87 -35.25
CA ALA A 326 -74.41 -19.21 -33.92
C ALA A 326 -73.36 -20.34 -33.95
N LEU A 327 -73.49 -21.31 -34.85
CA LEU A 327 -72.51 -22.37 -35.03
C LEU A 327 -71.20 -21.84 -35.63
N ARG A 328 -71.28 -20.93 -36.61
CA ARG A 328 -70.08 -20.30 -37.18
C ARG A 328 -69.34 -19.44 -36.18
N SER A 329 -70.06 -18.67 -35.35
CA SER A 329 -69.44 -17.85 -34.31
C SER A 329 -68.85 -18.70 -33.17
N SER A 330 -69.57 -19.71 -32.68
CA SER A 330 -69.06 -20.64 -31.65
C SER A 330 -67.90 -21.51 -32.16
N SER A 331 -67.92 -21.94 -33.43
CA SER A 331 -66.80 -22.67 -34.05
C SER A 331 -65.57 -21.79 -34.31
N ALA A 332 -65.76 -20.47 -34.50
CA ALA A 332 -64.65 -19.52 -34.54
C ALA A 332 -64.08 -19.31 -33.13
N ALA A 333 -64.93 -19.06 -32.14
CA ALA A 333 -64.54 -18.92 -30.73
C ALA A 333 -63.81 -20.17 -30.19
N LEU A 334 -64.25 -21.37 -30.57
CA LEU A 334 -63.58 -22.62 -30.23
C LEU A 334 -62.19 -22.75 -30.86
N ARG A 335 -62.04 -22.34 -32.13
CA ARG A 335 -60.72 -22.33 -32.78
C ARG A 335 -59.77 -21.35 -32.10
N ASP A 336 -60.25 -20.17 -31.74
CA ASP A 336 -59.45 -19.16 -31.03
C ASP A 336 -59.06 -19.64 -29.63
N ALA A 337 -59.99 -20.27 -28.90
CA ALA A 337 -59.71 -20.84 -27.56
C ALA A 337 -58.73 -22.01 -27.59
N LEU A 338 -58.77 -22.87 -28.61
CA LEU A 338 -57.82 -23.99 -28.79
C LEU A 338 -56.46 -23.54 -29.31
N ALA A 339 -56.39 -22.41 -30.03
CA ALA A 339 -55.13 -21.81 -30.48
C ALA A 339 -54.38 -21.12 -29.34
N ALA A 340 -55.07 -20.70 -28.27
CA ALA A 340 -54.45 -20.14 -27.08
C ALA A 340 -53.61 -21.20 -26.36
N GLN A 341 -52.34 -20.88 -26.11
CA GLN A 341 -51.40 -21.73 -25.40
C GLN A 341 -51.44 -21.44 -23.90
N ASP A 342 -51.13 -22.45 -23.09
CA ASP A 342 -50.96 -22.28 -21.64
C ASP A 342 -49.90 -21.19 -21.36
N PRO A 343 -50.14 -20.29 -20.40
CA PRO A 343 -49.15 -19.29 -20.02
C PRO A 343 -47.85 -19.99 -19.57
N PRO A 344 -46.67 -19.41 -19.88
CA PRO A 344 -45.40 -20.02 -19.51
C PRO A 344 -45.32 -20.17 -17.98
N ARG A 345 -44.89 -21.36 -17.54
CA ARG A 345 -44.73 -21.64 -16.11
C ARG A 345 -43.68 -20.70 -15.51
N PRO A 346 -43.92 -20.11 -14.33
CA PRO A 346 -42.89 -19.38 -13.59
C PRO A 346 -41.63 -20.25 -13.43
N ALA A 347 -40.47 -19.73 -13.82
CA ALA A 347 -39.21 -20.47 -13.74
C ALA A 347 -38.71 -20.51 -12.30
N GLU A 348 -38.37 -21.70 -11.78
CA GLU A 348 -37.86 -21.91 -10.42
C GLU A 348 -36.64 -21.03 -10.05
N LEU A 349 -35.92 -20.49 -11.04
CA LEU A 349 -34.68 -19.72 -10.86
C LEU A 349 -34.85 -18.20 -10.90
N ARG A 350 -36.06 -17.66 -11.10
CA ARG A 350 -36.28 -16.22 -10.97
C ARG A 350 -37.78 -15.90 -10.91
N PRO A 351 -38.35 -15.71 -9.71
CA PRO A 351 -39.32 -14.64 -9.57
C PRO A 351 -38.62 -13.37 -10.09
N GLN A 352 -39.31 -12.55 -10.88
CA GLN A 352 -38.96 -11.14 -10.88
C GLN A 352 -39.29 -10.66 -9.49
N GLU A 353 -38.31 -10.83 -8.59
CA GLU A 353 -38.42 -10.44 -7.19
C GLU A 353 -38.96 -9.00 -7.17
N PRO A 354 -39.96 -8.70 -6.33
CA PRO A 354 -40.28 -7.32 -6.02
C PRO A 354 -38.95 -6.66 -5.67
N SER A 355 -38.59 -5.59 -6.38
CA SER A 355 -37.30 -4.90 -6.18
C SER A 355 -37.03 -4.65 -4.68
N ASP A 356 -38.12 -4.43 -3.94
CA ASP A 356 -38.16 -4.17 -2.50
C ASP A 356 -37.65 -5.34 -1.62
N LEU A 357 -37.78 -6.61 -2.04
CA LEU A 357 -37.35 -7.79 -1.27
C LEU A 357 -35.93 -8.26 -1.61
N GLN A 358 -35.43 -7.91 -2.80
CA GLN A 358 -34.06 -8.19 -3.22
C GLN A 358 -33.06 -7.31 -2.48
N ASP A 359 -33.44 -6.06 -2.20
CA ASP A 359 -32.60 -5.04 -1.58
C ASP A 359 -32.95 -4.80 -0.09
N ALA A 360 -33.87 -5.59 0.47
CA ALA A 360 -34.25 -5.45 1.87
C ALA A 360 -33.05 -5.80 2.75
N MET A 361 -32.61 -4.86 3.58
CA MET A 361 -31.51 -5.02 4.54
C MET A 361 -32.05 -4.84 5.96
N PHE A 362 -31.50 -5.60 6.90
CA PHE A 362 -31.86 -5.46 8.32
C PHE A 362 -31.43 -4.10 8.87
N PHE A 363 -30.22 -3.66 8.53
CA PHE A 363 -29.69 -2.36 8.91
C PHE A 363 -29.98 -1.33 7.82
N GLN A 364 -30.91 -0.41 8.09
CA GLN A 364 -31.30 0.65 7.15
C GLN A 364 -30.55 1.96 7.43
N GLU A 365 -30.21 2.22 8.70
CA GLU A 365 -29.48 3.40 9.11
C GLU A 365 -28.11 3.04 9.69
N PRO A 366 -27.03 3.79 9.38
CA PRO A 366 -25.70 3.53 9.93
C PRO A 366 -25.64 3.56 11.47
N ARG A 367 -26.56 4.31 12.10
CA ARG A 367 -26.65 4.43 13.56
C ARG A 367 -26.99 3.11 14.25
N GLN A 368 -27.81 2.28 13.62
CA GLN A 368 -28.23 0.98 14.18
C GLN A 368 -27.04 0.05 14.38
N LEU A 369 -26.08 0.05 13.45
CA LEU A 369 -24.86 -0.73 13.59
C LEU A 369 -23.98 -0.22 14.73
N LEU A 370 -23.87 1.11 14.86
CA LEU A 370 -23.13 1.73 15.97
C LEU A 370 -23.77 1.43 17.32
N GLU A 371 -25.09 1.41 17.41
CA GLU A 371 -25.81 1.01 18.62
C GLU A 371 -25.51 -0.44 19.02
N VAL A 372 -25.46 -1.37 18.05
CA VAL A 372 -25.04 -2.77 18.32
C VAL A 372 -23.60 -2.82 18.84
N PHE A 373 -22.69 -2.01 18.31
CA PHE A 373 -21.33 -1.90 18.84
C PHE A 373 -21.30 -1.33 20.25
N VAL A 374 -22.04 -0.25 20.53
CA VAL A 374 -22.13 0.34 21.87
C VAL A 374 -22.70 -0.66 22.86
N GLN A 375 -23.75 -1.40 22.50
CA GLN A 375 -24.29 -2.48 23.32
C GLN A 375 -23.26 -3.60 23.55
N ALA A 376 -22.48 -3.97 22.53
CA ALA A 376 -21.40 -4.94 22.68
C ALA A 376 -20.28 -4.41 23.61
N GLU A 377 -19.96 -3.12 23.55
CA GLU A 377 -19.01 -2.47 24.45
C GLU A 377 -19.53 -2.43 25.90
N GLU A 378 -20.78 -2.03 26.10
CA GLU A 378 -21.45 -2.00 27.40
C GLU A 378 -21.52 -3.40 28.02
N THR A 379 -21.89 -4.41 27.24
CA THR A 379 -21.91 -5.80 27.72
C THR A 379 -20.52 -6.33 28.03
N ASN A 380 -19.50 -6.02 27.22
CA ASN A 380 -18.12 -6.39 27.54
C ASN A 380 -17.61 -5.69 28.81
N LEU A 381 -17.92 -4.40 28.99
CA LEU A 381 -17.57 -3.66 30.20
C LEU A 381 -18.27 -4.25 31.43
N PHE A 382 -19.55 -4.60 31.30
CA PHE A 382 -20.30 -5.29 32.34
C PHE A 382 -19.69 -6.65 32.67
N LEU A 383 -19.31 -7.45 31.66
CA LEU A 383 -18.65 -8.74 31.88
C LEU A 383 -17.29 -8.60 32.57
N ILE A 384 -16.51 -7.57 32.24
CA ILE A 384 -15.24 -7.28 32.92
C ILE A 384 -15.49 -6.91 34.38
N GLN A 385 -16.47 -6.06 34.66
CA GLN A 385 -16.83 -5.70 36.05
C GLN A 385 -17.32 -6.93 36.83
N ALA A 386 -18.21 -7.73 36.25
CA ALA A 386 -18.69 -8.96 36.87
C ALA A 386 -17.56 -9.97 37.12
N ALA A 387 -16.59 -10.07 36.21
CA ALA A 387 -15.40 -10.89 36.41
C ALA A 387 -14.53 -10.37 37.56
N GLN A 388 -14.31 -9.05 37.65
CA GLN A 388 -13.58 -8.43 38.75
C GLN A 388 -14.27 -8.63 40.10
N GLU A 389 -15.59 -8.42 40.18
CA GLU A 389 -16.37 -8.66 41.40
C GLU A 389 -16.31 -10.14 41.83
N ALA A 390 -16.36 -11.05 40.86
CA ALA A 390 -16.20 -12.48 41.14
C ALA A 390 -14.77 -12.83 41.61
N GLU A 391 -13.74 -12.20 41.03
CA GLU A 391 -12.35 -12.34 41.46
C GLU A 391 -12.15 -11.80 42.89
N GLU A 392 -12.64 -10.60 43.20
CA GLU A 392 -12.59 -10.01 44.54
C GLU A 392 -13.34 -10.88 45.57
N GLY A 393 -14.51 -11.41 45.19
CA GLY A 393 -15.27 -12.35 46.01
C GLY A 393 -14.50 -13.64 46.28
N LEU A 394 -13.80 -14.17 45.28
CA LEU A 394 -12.94 -15.36 45.40
C LEU A 394 -11.71 -15.08 46.28
N GLU A 395 -11.06 -13.94 46.11
CA GLU A 395 -9.93 -13.50 46.95
C GLU A 395 -10.37 -13.34 48.41
N GLY A 396 -11.53 -12.71 48.64
CA GLY A 396 -12.12 -12.58 49.96
C GLY A 396 -12.44 -13.94 50.61
N ALA A 397 -13.06 -14.86 49.87
CA ALA A 397 -13.34 -16.21 50.35
C ALA A 397 -12.05 -17.00 50.64
N SER A 398 -11.04 -16.87 49.78
CA SER A 398 -9.72 -17.49 49.95
C SER A 398 -9.01 -16.95 51.19
N ALA A 399 -9.03 -15.63 51.40
CA ALA A 399 -8.46 -14.99 52.58
C ALA A 399 -9.19 -15.42 53.87
N ALA A 400 -10.52 -15.50 53.84
CA ALA A 400 -11.31 -15.98 54.97
C ALA A 400 -10.99 -17.45 55.31
N LEU A 401 -10.86 -18.30 54.29
CA LEU A 401 -10.45 -19.70 54.46
C LEU A 401 -9.02 -19.80 55.03
N ALA A 402 -8.08 -18.99 54.55
CA ALA A 402 -6.72 -18.95 55.08
C ALA A 402 -6.69 -18.49 56.55
N ALA A 403 -7.49 -17.47 56.91
CA ALA A 403 -7.63 -17.00 58.28
C ALA A 403 -8.27 -18.06 59.19
N ALA A 404 -9.32 -18.74 58.72
CA ALA A 404 -9.96 -19.84 59.46
C ALA A 404 -8.99 -21.00 59.68
N ARG A 405 -8.21 -21.39 58.66
CA ARG A 405 -7.15 -22.41 58.78
C ARG A 405 -6.10 -22.04 59.82
N ARG A 406 -5.68 -20.76 59.88
CA ARG A 406 -4.75 -20.26 60.90
C ARG A 406 -5.35 -20.37 62.30
N ARG A 407 -6.57 -19.86 62.51
CA ARG A 407 -7.26 -19.93 63.82
C ARG A 407 -7.40 -21.37 64.31
N LEU A 408 -7.87 -22.27 63.44
CA LEU A 408 -7.98 -23.69 63.77
C LEU A 408 -6.61 -24.32 64.04
N GLY A 409 -5.57 -23.90 63.33
CA GLY A 409 -4.19 -24.32 63.59
C GLY A 409 -3.68 -23.86 64.96
N ASP A 410 -3.95 -22.60 65.34
CA ASP A 410 -3.58 -22.03 66.62
C ASP A 410 -4.35 -22.71 67.78
N GLU A 411 -5.66 -22.95 67.59
CA GLU A 411 -6.49 -23.70 68.53
C GLU A 411 -6.00 -25.15 68.69
N ALA A 412 -5.68 -25.83 67.58
CA ALA A 412 -5.13 -27.19 67.61
C ALA A 412 -3.77 -27.23 68.33
N ALA A 413 -2.88 -26.26 68.07
CA ALA A 413 -1.59 -26.15 68.76
C ALA A 413 -1.78 -25.86 70.25
N GLY A 414 -2.74 -25.00 70.61
CA GLY A 414 -3.11 -24.71 72.00
C GLY A 414 -3.64 -25.95 72.72
N LEU A 415 -4.53 -26.72 72.09
CA LEU A 415 -5.04 -27.99 72.62
C LEU A 415 -3.93 -29.02 72.77
N GLN A 416 -3.01 -29.14 71.79
CA GLN A 416 -1.84 -30.00 71.91
C GLN A 416 -0.95 -29.61 73.08
N ALA A 417 -0.69 -28.31 73.29
CA ALA A 417 0.08 -27.83 74.42
C ALA A 417 -0.61 -28.13 75.76
N GLN A 418 -1.94 -28.02 75.83
CA GLN A 418 -2.71 -28.40 77.02
C GLN A 418 -2.62 -29.91 77.29
N VAL A 419 -2.75 -30.75 76.25
CA VAL A 419 -2.57 -32.20 76.38
C VAL A 419 -1.17 -32.52 76.91
N MET A 420 -0.11 -31.94 76.33
CA MET A 420 1.26 -32.17 76.81
C MET A 420 1.46 -31.70 78.26
N ALA A 421 0.85 -30.57 78.65
CA ALA A 421 0.91 -30.08 80.02
C ALA A 421 0.20 -31.03 80.99
N LEU A 422 -0.99 -31.50 80.62
CA LEU A 422 -1.76 -32.46 81.41
C LEU A 422 -1.01 -33.80 81.53
N GLU A 423 -0.46 -34.32 80.45
CA GLU A 423 0.40 -35.51 80.45
C GLU A 423 1.61 -35.33 81.38
N ALA A 424 2.27 -34.16 81.35
CA ALA A 424 3.39 -33.87 82.25
C ALA A 424 2.97 -33.74 83.72
N THR A 425 1.76 -33.23 84.01
CA THR A 425 1.22 -33.22 85.39
C THR A 425 0.81 -34.61 85.87
N LEU A 426 0.19 -35.42 85.00
CA LEU A 426 -0.12 -36.83 85.26
C LEU A 426 1.16 -37.62 85.53
N ALA A 427 2.22 -37.41 84.75
CA ALA A 427 3.52 -38.02 84.98
C ALA A 427 4.12 -37.60 86.33
N ARG A 428 4.04 -36.32 86.70
CA ARG A 428 4.49 -35.82 88.02
C ARG A 428 3.71 -36.45 89.16
N GLN A 429 2.38 -36.43 89.10
CA GLN A 429 1.52 -37.03 90.11
C GLN A 429 1.68 -38.55 90.19
N GLY A 430 1.92 -39.21 89.06
CA GLY A 430 2.24 -40.63 88.99
C GLY A 430 3.55 -40.95 89.69
N ASN A 431 4.62 -40.18 89.43
CA ASN A 431 5.91 -40.32 90.13
C ASN A 431 5.79 -40.01 91.62
N GLU A 432 5.00 -39.02 91.99
CA GLU A 432 4.79 -38.62 93.39
C GLU A 432 3.96 -39.67 94.13
N SER A 433 2.93 -40.25 93.49
CA SER A 433 2.18 -41.39 94.02
C SER A 433 3.06 -42.64 94.14
N HIS A 434 3.95 -42.88 93.17
CA HIS A 434 4.94 -43.95 93.21
C HIS A 434 5.93 -43.75 94.37
N ASN A 435 6.48 -42.54 94.54
CA ASN A 435 7.37 -42.20 95.66
C ASN A 435 6.66 -42.34 97.01
N ILE A 436 5.41 -41.86 97.14
CA ILE A 436 4.64 -42.03 98.38
C ILE A 436 4.32 -43.50 98.63
N GLN A 437 4.06 -44.31 97.59
CA GLN A 437 3.91 -45.75 97.73
C GLN A 437 5.22 -46.43 98.16
N GLU A 438 6.37 -45.98 97.66
CA GLU A 438 7.69 -46.44 98.10
C GLU A 438 8.01 -45.99 99.54
N ASP A 439 7.69 -44.75 99.92
CA ASP A 439 7.87 -44.20 101.27
C ASP A 439 6.91 -44.84 102.29
N ALA A 440 5.68 -45.16 101.88
CA ALA A 440 4.73 -45.91 102.71
C ALA A 440 5.10 -47.40 102.80
N ALA A 441 5.82 -47.94 101.82
CA ALA A 441 6.45 -49.26 101.89
C ALA A 441 7.76 -49.23 102.72
N ALA A 442 8.32 -48.06 103.02
CA ALA A 442 9.48 -47.88 103.89
C ALA A 442 9.08 -47.80 105.39
N PRO A 443 9.81 -48.45 106.32
CA PRO A 443 9.41 -48.52 107.72
C PRO A 443 9.60 -47.17 108.47
N ALA A 444 8.55 -46.73 109.17
CA ALA A 444 8.33 -45.39 109.72
C ALA A 444 9.28 -44.90 110.85
N GLY A 445 9.56 -43.59 110.86
CA GLY A 445 10.19 -42.83 111.95
C GLY A 445 9.63 -41.40 112.06
N VAL A 446 9.25 -41.01 113.28
CA VAL A 446 8.44 -39.82 113.68
C VAL A 446 9.26 -38.51 113.72
N GLN A 447 8.68 -37.37 113.28
CA GLN A 447 8.68 -36.05 113.97
C GLN A 447 8.00 -34.92 113.13
N GLY A 448 7.19 -34.08 113.79
CA GLY A 448 6.38 -33.01 113.18
C GLY A 448 6.93 -31.59 113.36
N ALA A 449 6.34 -30.63 112.62
CA ALA A 449 6.54 -29.20 112.79
C ALA A 449 5.27 -28.40 112.43
N SER A 450 4.89 -27.46 113.30
CA SER A 450 3.73 -26.55 113.22
C SER A 450 4.13 -25.21 112.59
N ALA A 451 3.28 -24.65 111.71
CA ALA A 451 3.49 -23.37 111.00
C ALA A 451 2.80 -22.18 111.69
N ALA A 452 3.43 -20.99 111.57
CA ALA A 452 3.22 -19.76 112.34
C ALA A 452 1.90 -18.99 112.11
N ALA A 453 1.34 -18.41 113.19
CA ALA A 453 0.18 -17.50 113.18
C ALA A 453 0.62 -16.04 113.42
N VAL A 454 0.07 -15.08 112.65
CA VAL A 454 0.32 -13.62 112.75
C VAL A 454 -0.47 -13.02 113.93
N PRO A 455 0.10 -12.10 114.75
CA PRO A 455 -0.59 -11.52 115.91
C PRO A 455 -1.74 -10.57 115.49
N LEU A 456 -2.94 -10.84 116.02
CA LEU A 456 -4.21 -10.14 115.70
C LEU A 456 -4.21 -8.64 116.01
N GLU A 457 -3.40 -8.18 116.97
CA GLU A 457 -3.36 -6.78 117.43
C GLU A 457 -2.73 -5.84 116.39
N ALA A 458 -1.69 -6.32 115.68
CA ALA A 458 -1.05 -5.57 114.60
C ALA A 458 -1.98 -5.38 113.39
N LEU A 459 -2.86 -6.36 113.16
CA LEU A 459 -3.87 -6.29 112.11
C LEU A 459 -4.95 -5.25 112.43
N ALA A 460 -5.43 -5.22 113.68
CA ALA A 460 -6.41 -4.25 114.14
C ALA A 460 -5.93 -2.79 113.99
N ALA A 461 -4.66 -2.52 114.33
CA ALA A 461 -4.06 -1.19 114.18
C ALA A 461 -3.97 -0.73 112.70
N ARG A 462 -3.62 -1.65 111.79
CA ARG A 462 -3.58 -1.37 110.35
C ARG A 462 -4.97 -1.07 109.78
N ILE A 463 -5.99 -1.83 110.19
CA ILE A 463 -7.38 -1.63 109.76
C ILE A 463 -7.87 -0.23 110.18
N ALA A 464 -7.59 0.18 111.43
CA ALA A 464 -7.93 1.51 111.92
C ALA A 464 -7.23 2.64 111.14
N ALA A 465 -5.97 2.47 110.77
CA ALA A 465 -5.22 3.46 109.99
C ALA A 465 -5.78 3.65 108.57
N VAL A 466 -6.20 2.55 107.92
CA VAL A 466 -6.82 2.60 106.60
C VAL A 466 -8.20 3.27 106.67
N TRP A 467 -9.01 2.92 107.67
CA TRP A 467 -10.31 3.57 107.91
C TRP A 467 -10.21 5.09 108.07
N ALA A 468 -9.24 5.56 108.85
CA ALA A 468 -9.00 6.99 109.04
C ALA A 468 -8.65 7.71 107.71
N ARG A 469 -7.84 7.07 106.86
CA ARG A 469 -7.41 7.63 105.57
C ARG A 469 -8.52 7.64 104.51
N CYS A 470 -9.46 6.70 104.59
CA CYS A 470 -10.57 6.55 103.64
C CYS A 470 -11.79 7.45 103.94
N GLY A 471 -11.70 8.35 104.92
CA GLY A 471 -12.74 9.37 105.19
C GLY A 471 -13.34 9.33 106.59
N GLY A 472 -12.91 8.42 107.47
CA GLY A 472 -13.36 8.34 108.87
C GLY A 472 -12.82 9.44 109.81
N ALA A 473 -12.30 10.55 109.27
CA ALA A 473 -11.61 11.58 110.04
C ALA A 473 -12.53 12.35 111.02
N GLY A 474 -13.84 12.34 110.80
CA GLY A 474 -14.83 12.92 111.73
C GLY A 474 -15.16 12.03 112.93
N ASP A 475 -14.79 10.74 112.89
CA ASP A 475 -15.25 9.69 113.80
C ASP A 475 -14.09 8.97 114.52
N ALA A 476 -13.05 9.72 114.90
CA ALA A 476 -11.93 9.19 115.68
C ALA A 476 -12.37 8.52 117.00
N GLY A 477 -13.50 8.96 117.57
CA GLY A 477 -14.11 8.36 118.77
C GLY A 477 -14.88 7.04 118.54
N VAL A 478 -15.19 6.71 117.29
CA VAL A 478 -15.89 5.46 116.88
C VAL A 478 -14.87 4.37 116.54
N ALA A 479 -13.73 4.73 115.94
CA ALA A 479 -12.66 3.78 115.63
C ALA A 479 -12.07 3.07 116.86
N ALA A 480 -12.02 3.73 118.02
CA ALA A 480 -11.54 3.15 119.27
C ALA A 480 -12.56 2.23 119.98
N ARG A 481 -13.86 2.30 119.62
CA ARG A 481 -14.95 1.54 120.25
C ARG A 481 -15.52 0.44 119.35
N SER A 482 -15.12 0.40 118.08
CA SER A 482 -15.59 -0.56 117.09
C SER A 482 -14.64 -1.73 116.93
N SER A 483 -15.19 -2.94 116.78
CA SER A 483 -14.43 -4.16 116.46
C SER A 483 -13.69 -4.01 115.11
N PRO A 484 -12.50 -4.60 114.93
CA PRO A 484 -11.80 -4.64 113.63
C PRO A 484 -12.68 -5.17 112.49
N LEU A 485 -13.59 -6.11 112.78
CA LEU A 485 -14.55 -6.63 111.82
C LEU A 485 -15.59 -5.58 111.42
N ALA A 486 -16.03 -4.74 112.36
CA ALA A 486 -16.98 -3.65 112.07
C ALA A 486 -16.32 -2.54 111.23
N LEU A 487 -15.03 -2.26 111.46
CA LEU A 487 -14.25 -1.34 110.63
C LEU A 487 -14.04 -1.89 109.22
N LEU A 488 -13.79 -3.19 109.07
CA LEU A 488 -13.70 -3.85 107.76
C LEU A 488 -15.04 -3.84 107.02
N ALA A 489 -16.15 -4.14 107.70
CA ALA A 489 -17.49 -4.07 107.10
C ALA A 489 -17.85 -2.63 106.68
N GLY A 490 -17.45 -1.63 107.47
CA GLY A 490 -17.58 -0.22 107.08
C GLY A 490 -16.72 0.14 105.87
N LEU A 491 -15.49 -0.37 105.79
CA LEU A 491 -14.61 -0.20 104.62
C LEU A 491 -15.23 -0.85 103.38
N GLU A 492 -15.78 -2.05 103.51
CA GLU A 492 -16.46 -2.77 102.43
C GLU A 492 -17.67 -1.97 101.92
N ALA A 493 -18.55 -1.53 102.82
CA ALA A 493 -19.70 -0.70 102.46
C ALA A 493 -19.27 0.61 101.77
N ARG A 494 -18.17 1.22 102.20
CA ARG A 494 -17.63 2.43 101.57
C ARG A 494 -17.05 2.15 100.18
N VAL A 495 -16.39 1.01 100.01
CA VAL A 495 -15.88 0.58 98.69
C VAL A 495 -17.06 0.32 97.76
N GLU A 496 -18.10 -0.37 98.22
CA GLU A 496 -19.33 -0.59 97.44
C GLU A 496 -20.01 0.73 97.05
N GLU A 497 -20.11 1.68 97.98
CA GLU A 497 -20.66 3.01 97.73
C GLU A 497 -19.86 3.75 96.64
N VAL A 498 -18.53 3.74 96.74
CA VAL A 498 -17.65 4.41 95.76
C VAL A 498 -17.67 3.69 94.41
N VAL A 499 -17.75 2.36 94.39
CA VAL A 499 -17.86 1.57 93.14
C VAL A 499 -19.22 1.78 92.50
N ALA A 500 -20.31 1.84 93.26
CA ALA A 500 -21.64 2.17 92.75
C ALA A 500 -21.71 3.62 92.23
N ALA A 501 -21.07 4.56 92.94
CA ALA A 501 -20.91 5.94 92.47
C ALA A 501 -20.07 5.99 91.18
N ALA A 502 -19.02 5.19 91.05
CA ALA A 502 -18.20 5.10 89.84
C ALA A 502 -18.97 4.47 88.67
N ALA A 503 -19.80 3.45 88.92
CA ALA A 503 -20.62 2.78 87.91
C ALA A 503 -21.80 3.63 87.42
N SER A 504 -22.30 4.55 88.24
CA SER A 504 -23.38 5.48 87.87
C SER A 504 -22.91 6.73 87.13
N LEU A 505 -21.59 6.93 86.95
CA LEU A 505 -21.07 8.05 86.17
C LEU A 505 -21.39 7.87 84.68
N PRO A 506 -21.88 8.92 83.99
CA PRO A 506 -22.15 8.86 82.56
C PRO A 506 -20.85 8.66 81.77
N ALA A 507 -20.80 7.59 80.96
CA ALA A 507 -19.61 7.20 80.18
C ALA A 507 -19.07 8.33 79.29
N ASP A 508 -19.96 9.20 78.77
CA ASP A 508 -19.58 10.35 77.95
C ASP A 508 -18.79 11.41 78.71
N ALA A 509 -19.14 11.66 79.98
CA ALA A 509 -18.41 12.61 80.82
C ALA A 509 -17.04 12.06 81.22
N VAL A 510 -16.95 10.76 81.52
CA VAL A 510 -15.68 10.08 81.82
C VAL A 510 -14.75 10.15 80.61
N ALA A 511 -15.24 9.79 79.43
CA ALA A 511 -14.46 9.87 78.19
C ALA A 511 -14.06 11.31 77.83
N ALA A 512 -14.90 12.31 78.15
CA ALA A 512 -14.55 13.72 77.95
C ALA A 512 -13.39 14.17 78.89
N VAL A 513 -13.43 13.77 80.16
CA VAL A 513 -12.37 14.05 81.14
C VAL A 513 -11.08 13.32 80.78
N GLU A 514 -11.15 12.06 80.35
CA GLU A 514 -9.99 11.31 79.86
C GLU A 514 -9.36 11.98 78.64
N ARG A 515 -10.17 12.37 77.65
CA ARG A 515 -9.68 13.12 76.48
C ARG A 515 -9.08 14.46 76.88
N ALA A 516 -9.62 15.16 77.89
CA ALA A 516 -9.06 16.41 78.39
C ALA A 516 -7.71 16.19 79.10
N ARG A 517 -7.59 15.17 79.95
CA ARG A 517 -6.34 14.79 80.63
C ARG A 517 -5.28 14.30 79.65
N GLU A 518 -5.67 13.54 78.64
CA GLU A 518 -4.77 13.09 77.59
C GLU A 518 -4.29 14.27 76.72
N ARG A 519 -5.17 15.23 76.42
CA ARG A 519 -4.77 16.50 75.77
C ARG A 519 -3.79 17.29 76.63
N GLU A 520 -4.01 17.40 77.93
CA GLU A 520 -3.11 18.06 78.88
C GLU A 520 -1.74 17.37 78.92
N ARG A 521 -1.70 16.03 79.04
CA ARG A 521 -0.46 15.24 78.99
C ARG A 521 0.31 15.47 77.71
N ARG A 522 -0.38 15.47 76.55
CA ARG A 522 0.24 15.77 75.25
C ARG A 522 0.73 17.20 75.16
N GLN A 523 0.02 18.17 75.74
CA GLN A 523 0.47 19.56 75.79
C GLN A 523 1.72 19.71 76.66
N VAL A 524 1.76 19.08 77.84
CA VAL A 524 2.94 19.06 78.72
C VAL A 524 4.13 18.39 78.02
N ALA A 525 3.92 17.26 77.35
CA ALA A 525 4.98 16.58 76.60
C ALA A 525 5.51 17.43 75.43
N ARG A 526 4.63 18.10 74.68
CA ARG A 526 5.02 19.02 73.60
C ARG A 526 5.77 20.24 74.14
N ALA A 527 5.30 20.82 75.25
CA ALA A 527 5.95 21.94 75.92
C ALA A 527 7.34 21.54 76.44
N GLY A 528 7.47 20.35 77.05
CA GLY A 528 8.75 19.80 77.49
C GLY A 528 9.72 19.57 76.33
N LYS A 529 9.27 19.01 75.21
CA LYS A 529 10.11 18.82 74.02
C LYS A 529 10.57 20.15 73.41
N LEU A 530 9.69 21.15 73.36
CA LEU A 530 10.04 22.48 72.86
C LEU A 530 11.01 23.20 73.81
N ALA A 531 10.84 23.04 75.13
CA ALA A 531 11.75 23.59 76.13
C ALA A 531 13.15 22.94 76.03
N ALA A 532 13.23 21.62 75.91
CA ALA A 532 14.51 20.91 75.74
C ALA A 532 15.24 21.35 74.45
N GLN A 533 14.51 21.56 73.35
CA GLN A 533 15.10 22.09 72.11
C GLN A 533 15.60 23.54 72.27
N ARG A 534 14.88 24.38 73.03
CA ARG A 534 15.31 25.75 73.34
C ARG A 534 16.57 25.74 74.21
N GLU A 535 16.62 24.94 75.26
CA GLU A 535 17.82 24.79 76.10
C GLU A 535 19.02 24.28 75.31
N GLU A 536 18.82 23.31 74.41
CA GLU A 536 19.90 22.83 73.55
C GLU A 536 20.38 23.92 72.58
N HIS A 537 19.45 24.68 72.00
CA HIS A 537 19.78 25.81 71.14
C HIS A 537 20.54 26.90 71.90
N GLU A 538 20.05 27.29 73.08
CA GLU A 538 20.68 28.26 73.98
C GLU A 538 22.06 27.78 74.43
N ALA A 539 22.23 26.49 74.74
CA ALA A 539 23.53 25.91 75.07
C ALA A 539 24.51 25.92 73.89
N ARG A 540 24.02 25.66 72.66
CA ARG A 540 24.83 25.78 71.43
C ARG A 540 25.25 27.23 71.20
N VAL A 541 24.33 28.18 71.34
CA VAL A 541 24.61 29.62 71.21
C VAL A 541 25.58 30.07 72.29
N ARG A 542 25.39 29.64 73.55
CA ARG A 542 26.30 29.96 74.67
C ARG A 542 27.70 29.42 74.43
N ARG A 543 27.84 28.16 74.00
CA ARG A 543 29.15 27.60 73.61
C ARG A 543 29.78 28.36 72.44
N ALA A 544 28.99 28.83 71.47
CA ALA A 544 29.48 29.64 70.37
C ALA A 544 29.96 31.02 70.83
N LEU A 545 29.22 31.67 71.73
CA LEU A 545 29.60 32.95 72.35
C LEU A 545 30.85 32.79 73.22
N GLU A 546 30.95 31.74 74.03
CA GLU A 546 32.15 31.43 74.83
C GLU A 546 33.38 31.17 73.94
N ARG A 547 33.21 30.46 72.81
CA ARG A 547 34.28 30.31 71.81
C ARG A 547 34.67 31.63 71.15
N ALA A 548 33.72 32.51 70.91
CA ALA A 548 33.98 33.83 70.32
C ALA A 548 34.64 34.79 71.31
N ALA A 549 34.31 34.69 72.60
CA ALA A 549 34.89 35.48 73.69
C ALA A 549 36.26 34.92 74.16
N ALA A 550 36.55 33.65 73.88
CA ALA A 550 37.83 33.05 74.23
C ALA A 550 38.97 33.75 73.46
N PRO A 551 40.06 34.17 74.14
CA PRO A 551 41.17 34.84 73.49
C PRO A 551 41.81 33.92 72.45
N VAL A 552 41.93 34.40 71.22
CA VAL A 552 42.48 33.63 70.09
C VAL A 552 43.97 33.34 70.35
N PHE A 553 44.28 32.09 70.68
CA PHE A 553 45.66 31.64 70.87
C PHE A 553 46.38 31.53 69.51
N LYS A 554 47.27 32.49 69.23
CA LYS A 554 48.16 32.43 68.07
C LYS A 554 49.30 31.46 68.36
N LYS A 555 49.26 30.27 67.75
CA LYS A 555 50.37 29.30 67.82
C LYS A 555 51.63 29.92 67.19
N VAL A 556 52.67 30.11 67.99
CA VAL A 556 53.97 30.61 67.53
C VAL A 556 54.86 29.39 67.20
N GLY A 557 55.28 29.27 65.94
CA GLY A 557 56.19 28.21 65.47
C GLY A 557 55.63 27.33 64.34
N LYS A 558 56.52 26.86 63.46
CA LYS A 558 56.16 25.99 62.32
C LYS A 558 55.63 24.63 62.81
N PRO A 559 54.45 24.18 62.35
CA PRO A 559 53.91 22.87 62.70
C PRO A 559 54.84 21.75 62.25
N VAL A 560 55.12 20.79 63.12
CA VAL A 560 55.91 19.61 62.79
C VAL A 560 55.10 18.73 61.83
N MET A 561 55.57 18.61 60.59
CA MET A 561 54.97 17.79 59.55
C MET A 561 55.12 16.29 59.89
N ALA A 562 54.02 15.61 60.14
CA ALA A 562 54.00 14.15 60.24
C ALA A 562 54.35 13.53 58.88
N ARG A 563 55.31 12.60 58.87
CA ARG A 563 55.79 11.93 57.66
C ARG A 563 54.78 10.86 57.21
N SER A 564 54.66 10.68 55.89
CA SER A 564 53.63 9.88 55.21
C SER A 564 53.54 8.43 55.70
N ARG A 565 52.34 7.98 56.11
CA ARG A 565 51.98 6.56 56.16
C ARG A 565 51.39 6.14 54.80
N GLN A 566 51.80 4.98 54.30
CA GLN A 566 51.33 4.43 53.01
C GLN A 566 49.83 4.11 53.05
N ALA A 567 49.14 4.32 51.93
CA ALA A 567 47.69 4.20 51.79
C ALA A 567 47.22 2.74 51.90
N GLY A 568 46.48 2.43 52.97
CA GLY A 568 45.68 1.20 53.06
C GLY A 568 44.36 1.32 52.27
N PRO A 569 43.76 0.19 51.85
CA PRO A 569 42.61 0.18 50.94
C PRO A 569 41.36 0.82 51.55
N ARG A 570 40.64 1.54 50.68
CA ARG A 570 39.45 2.34 50.97
C ARG A 570 38.31 1.45 51.47
N ARG A 571 38.19 1.28 52.79
CA ARG A 571 36.95 0.78 53.41
C ARG A 571 35.92 1.90 53.35
N VAL A 572 34.89 1.70 52.53
CA VAL A 572 33.66 2.48 52.58
C VAL A 572 33.09 2.28 53.98
N ALA A 573 33.08 3.33 54.79
CA ALA A 573 32.33 3.30 56.04
C ALA A 573 30.85 3.19 55.65
N ALA A 574 30.28 2.00 55.89
CA ALA A 574 28.86 1.80 55.83
C ALA A 574 28.19 2.87 56.70
N ALA A 575 27.29 3.65 56.12
CA ALA A 575 26.34 4.40 56.91
C ALA A 575 25.58 3.38 57.75
N VAL A 576 25.86 3.36 59.05
CA VAL A 576 25.00 2.71 60.04
C VAL A 576 23.72 3.54 60.04
N VAL A 577 22.83 3.22 59.11
CA VAL A 577 21.42 3.53 59.26
C VAL A 577 21.04 2.75 60.50
N LYS A 578 20.84 3.45 61.62
CA LYS A 578 20.18 2.88 62.79
C LYS A 578 18.82 2.44 62.30
N SER A 579 18.66 1.15 62.01
CA SER A 579 17.39 0.58 61.61
C SER A 579 16.44 0.63 62.80
N ASP A 580 15.15 0.78 62.53
CA ASP A 580 14.07 0.87 63.53
C ASP A 580 14.08 -0.31 64.52
N THR A 581 14.79 -1.39 64.20
CA THR A 581 15.10 -2.53 65.07
C THR A 581 15.83 -2.16 66.36
N ASP A 582 16.74 -1.18 66.35
CA ASP A 582 17.47 -0.77 67.56
C ASP A 582 16.56 0.00 68.52
N ALA A 583 15.63 0.79 67.98
CA ALA A 583 14.61 1.50 68.75
C ALA A 583 13.55 0.55 69.32
N GLU A 584 13.19 -0.50 68.58
CA GLU A 584 12.31 -1.57 69.07
C GLU A 584 12.98 -2.43 70.14
N LEU A 585 14.28 -2.69 70.04
CA LEU A 585 15.05 -3.41 71.06
C LEU A 585 15.18 -2.58 72.35
N GLU A 586 15.43 -1.27 72.25
CA GLU A 586 15.43 -0.37 73.41
C GLU A 586 14.03 -0.29 74.06
N ALA A 587 12.96 -0.27 73.27
CA ALA A 587 11.59 -0.31 73.78
C ALA A 587 11.21 -1.65 74.43
N PHE A 588 11.76 -2.77 73.92
CA PHE A 588 11.57 -4.10 74.49
C PHE A 588 12.31 -4.25 75.83
N LEU A 589 13.56 -3.78 75.91
CA LEU A 589 14.35 -3.79 77.14
C LEU A 589 13.72 -2.88 78.21
N ALA A 590 13.16 -1.73 77.82
CA ALA A 590 12.45 -0.84 78.75
C ALA A 590 11.12 -1.42 79.28
N ARG A 591 10.55 -2.45 78.63
CA ARG A 591 9.35 -3.16 79.11
C ARG A 591 9.67 -4.26 80.12
N ALA A 592 10.91 -4.71 80.21
CA ALA A 592 11.33 -5.79 81.10
C ALA A 592 11.50 -5.34 82.57
N ASP A 593 11.52 -4.04 82.85
CA ASP A 593 11.66 -3.47 84.20
C ASP A 593 10.31 -3.27 84.94
N LEU A 594 9.22 -3.86 84.43
CA LEU A 594 7.89 -3.85 85.06
C LEU A 594 7.33 -5.28 85.19
N LEU A 595 8.10 -6.14 85.86
CA LEU A 595 7.63 -7.27 86.67
C LEU A 595 8.21 -7.08 88.08
#